data_AF-A0A939VC99-F1
#
_entry.id   AF-A0A939VC99-F1
#
_cell.length_a   1.000
_cell.length_b   1.000
_cell.length_c   1.000
_cell.angle_alpha   90.00
_cell.angle_beta   90.00
_cell.angle_gamma   90.00
#
_symmetry.space_group_name_H-M   'P 1'
#
loop_
_entity.id
_entity.type
_entity.pdbx_description
1 polymer ?
#
loop_
_entity_poly.entity_id
_entity_poly.type
_entity_poly.pdbx_seq_one_letter_code
_entity_poly.pdbx_strand_id
1 'polypeptide(L)' 'PDLSICTAYLSIFPSERGEEMLKNIQSNEKTIRYELGTRVRYQLRVIPELRFFIDDSLDYIEHIDELLKK' A
#
# COMPACT_ATOMS: atom_id res chain seq x y z
N PRO A 1 -14.46 4.50 14.86
CA PRO A 1 -13.13 4.28 14.25
C PRO A 1 -13.02 5.10 12.97
N ASP A 2 -12.18 6.13 12.98
CA ASP A 2 -12.04 7.01 11.81
C ASP A 2 -11.31 6.25 10.70
N LEU A 3 -11.99 6.06 9.58
CA LEU A 3 -11.44 5.52 8.33
C LEU A 3 -10.58 6.60 7.63
N SER A 4 -9.73 7.28 8.38
CA SER A 4 -8.95 8.44 7.91
C SER A 4 -7.70 8.03 7.14
N ILE A 5 -7.16 6.84 7.41
CA ILE A 5 -5.96 6.29 6.76
C ILE A 5 -6.28 4.91 6.21
N CYS A 6 -5.87 4.66 4.97
CA CYS A 6 -5.92 3.37 4.32
C CYS A 6 -4.51 2.96 3.89
N THR A 7 -4.01 1.88 4.49
CA THR A 7 -2.74 1.29 4.12
C THR A 7 -2.99 0.14 3.14
N ALA A 8 -2.37 0.20 1.97
CA ALA A 8 -2.44 -0.81 0.93
C ALA A 8 -1.05 -1.44 0.71
N TYR A 9 -0.97 -2.75 0.88
CA TYR A 9 0.21 -3.56 0.59
C TYR A 9 0.10 -4.08 -0.85
N LEU A 10 1.17 -3.90 -1.63
CA LEU A 10 1.21 -4.15 -3.06
C LEU A 10 2.22 -5.25 -3.37
N SER A 11 1.74 -6.36 -3.91
CA SER A 11 2.60 -7.40 -4.49
C SER A 11 2.92 -7.03 -5.94
N ILE A 12 4.16 -6.65 -6.23
CA ILE A 12 4.58 -6.14 -7.56
C ILE A 12 5.42 -7.20 -8.28
N PHE A 13 5.03 -7.53 -9.51
CA PHE A 13 5.75 -8.47 -10.37
C PHE A 13 6.23 -7.79 -11.66
N PRO A 14 7.52 -7.93 -12.06
CA PRO A 14 8.59 -8.64 -11.35
C PRO A 14 9.09 -7.86 -10.11
N SER A 15 9.52 -8.59 -9.07
CA SER A 15 9.92 -8.03 -7.77
C SER A 15 11.08 -7.02 -7.87
N GLU A 16 11.99 -7.23 -8.83
CA GLU A 16 13.14 -6.36 -9.10
C GLU A 16 12.74 -4.91 -9.41
N ARG A 17 11.53 -4.70 -9.93
CA ARG A 17 10.99 -3.37 -10.26
C ARG A 17 10.02 -2.84 -9.20
N GLY A 18 9.91 -3.52 -8.06
CA GLY A 18 9.00 -3.18 -6.97
C GLY A 18 9.17 -1.74 -6.50
N GLU A 19 10.40 -1.33 -6.20
CA GLU A 19 10.66 0.03 -5.70
C GLU A 19 10.37 1.13 -6.71
N GLU A 20 10.74 0.91 -7.99
CA GLU A 20 10.47 1.86 -9.08
C GLU A 20 8.96 2.07 -9.23
N MET A 21 8.21 0.96 -9.26
CA MET A 21 6.77 0.99 -9.37
C MET A 21 6.11 1.59 -8.14
N LEU A 22 6.60 1.31 -6.93
CA LEU A 22 6.10 1.92 -5.70
C LEU A 22 6.28 3.45 -5.73
N LYS A 23 7.45 3.94 -6.13
CA LYS A 23 7.72 5.39 -6.27
C LYS A 23 6.78 6.04 -7.28
N ASN A 24 6.51 5.36 -8.40
CA ASN A 24 5.55 5.83 -9.40
C ASN A 24 4.12 5.85 -8.86
N ILE A 25 3.74 4.89 -8.01
CA ILE A 25 2.40 4.87 -7.38
C ILE A 25 2.28 6.00 -6.35
N GLN A 26 3.31 6.21 -5.52
CA GLN A 26 3.35 7.28 -4.53
C GLN A 26 3.32 8.67 -5.19
N SER A 27 4.03 8.88 -6.31
CA SER A 27 3.98 10.15 -7.04
C SER A 27 2.59 10.43 -7.64
N ASN A 28 1.84 9.38 -7.96
CA ASN A 28 0.49 9.45 -8.50
C ASN A 28 -0.63 9.28 -7.44
N GLU A 29 -0.30 9.27 -6.15
CA GLU A 29 -1.24 9.01 -5.04
C GLU A 29 -2.48 9.92 -5.11
N LYS A 30 -2.29 11.21 -5.40
CA LYS A 30 -3.39 12.18 -5.52
C LYS A 30 -4.39 11.82 -6.61
N THR A 31 -3.88 11.37 -7.77
CA THR A 31 -4.71 10.95 -8.90
C THR A 31 -5.47 9.68 -8.54
N ILE A 32 -4.79 8.70 -7.93
CA ILE A 32 -5.42 7.46 -7.46
C ILE A 32 -6.52 7.75 -6.45
N ARG A 33 -6.26 8.65 -5.49
CA ARG A 33 -7.25 9.06 -4.49
C ARG A 33 -8.45 9.77 -5.11
N TYR A 34 -8.23 10.61 -6.13
CA TYR A 34 -9.32 11.27 -6.86
C TYR A 34 -10.20 10.27 -7.62
N GLU A 35 -9.59 9.33 -8.34
CA GLU A 35 -10.30 8.27 -9.06
C GLU A 35 -11.09 7.38 -8.11
N LEU A 36 -10.47 6.98 -6.98
CA LEU A 36 -11.14 6.25 -5.92
C LEU A 36 -12.35 7.04 -5.41
N GLY A 37 -12.15 8.31 -5.08
CA GLY A 37 -13.21 9.20 -4.60
C GLY A 37 -14.38 9.31 -5.56
N THR A 38 -14.11 9.41 -6.86
CA THR A 38 -15.16 9.46 -7.89
C THR A 38 -15.99 8.17 -7.93
N ARG A 39 -15.34 7.01 -7.78
CA ARG A 39 -15.99 5.69 -7.82
C ARG A 39 -16.81 5.41 -6.56
N VAL A 40 -16.32 5.78 -5.39
CA VAL A 40 -16.97 5.48 -4.09
C VAL A 40 -17.70 6.67 -3.47
N ARG A 41 -17.94 7.74 -4.25
CA ARG A 41 -18.53 9.02 -3.76
C ARG A 41 -19.86 8.88 -3.01
N TYR A 42 -20.62 7.83 -3.27
CA TYR A 42 -21.90 7.57 -2.61
C TYR A 42 -21.78 6.65 -1.38
N GLN A 43 -20.64 5.99 -1.20
CA GLN A 43 -20.39 5.04 -0.13
C GLN A 43 -19.61 5.67 1.02
N LEU A 44 -18.68 6.58 0.71
CA LEU A 44 -17.79 7.19 1.70
C LEU A 44 -18.03 8.70 1.82
N ARG A 45 -18.16 9.17 3.06
CA ARG A 45 -18.23 10.61 3.39
C ARG A 45 -16.89 11.31 3.20
N VAL A 46 -15.80 10.63 3.51
CA VAL A 46 -14.42 11.12 3.41
C VAL A 46 -13.58 10.02 2.80
N ILE A 47 -12.74 10.39 1.83
CA ILE A 47 -11.77 9.46 1.24
C ILE A 47 -10.51 9.45 2.12
N PRO A 48 -10.04 8.28 2.56
CA PRO A 48 -8.84 8.18 3.40
C PRO A 48 -7.59 8.69 2.67
N GLU A 49 -6.58 9.05 3.45
CA GLU A 49 -5.20 9.14 2.98
C GLU A 49 -4.73 7.74 2.58
N LEU A 50 -4.13 7.60 1.39
CA LEU A 50 -3.67 6.32 0.87
C LEU A 50 -2.18 6.17 1.13
N ARG A 51 -1.78 5.07 1.78
CA ARG A 51 -0.37 4.74 1.99
C ARG A 51 -0.07 3.42 1.31
N PHE A 52 0.95 3.41 0.47
CA PHE A 52 1.34 2.24 -0.32
C PHE A 52 2.67 1.69 0.17
N PHE A 53 2.72 0.37 0.32
CA PHE A 53 3.91 -0.38 0.71
C PHE A 53 4.07 -1.59 -0.22
N ILE A 54 5.30 -2.05 -0.45
CA ILE A 54 5.51 -3.35 -1.06
C ILE A 54 5.13 -4.41 -0.03
N ASP A 55 4.47 -5.47 -0.47
CA ASP A 55 4.22 -6.64 0.34
C ASP A 55 5.51 -7.48 0.43
N ASP A 56 6.27 -7.25 1.49
CA ASP A 56 7.49 -7.97 1.88
C ASP A 56 7.21 -8.99 3.00
N SER A 57 5.95 -9.39 3.17
CA SER A 57 5.51 -10.26 4.27
C SER A 57 6.29 -11.58 4.36
N LEU A 58 6.76 -12.12 3.23
CA LEU A 58 7.64 -13.30 3.20
C LEU A 58 9.03 -13.01 3.79
N ASP A 59 9.68 -11.93 3.38
CA ASP A 59 10.99 -11.52 3.90
C ASP A 59 10.92 -11.18 5.40
N TYR A 60 9.81 -10.56 5.82
CA TYR A 60 9.55 -10.26 7.23
C TYR A 60 9.39 -11.52 8.09
N ILE A 61 8.68 -12.54 7.60
CA ILE A 61 8.52 -13.82 8.30
C ILE A 61 9.87 -14.54 8.42
N GLU A 62 10.67 -14.57 7.34
CA GLU A 62 12.00 -15.18 7.36
C GLU A 62 12.92 -14.50 8.39
N HIS A 63 12.89 -13.16 8.48
CA HIS A 63 13.66 -12.42 9.47
C HIS A 63 13.22 -12.72 10.92
N ILE A 64 11.92 -12.88 11.17
CA ILE A 64 11.40 -13.28 12.49
C ILE A 64 11.91 -14.68 12.86
N ASP A 65 11.87 -15.63 11.94
CA ASP A 65 12.35 -16.99 12.17
C ASP A 65 13.85 -17.03 12.48
N GLU A 66 14.66 -16.19 11.85
CA GLU A 66 16.09 -16.04 12.19
C GLU A 66 16.31 -15.48 13.60
N LEU A 67 15.53 -14.46 13.99
CA LEU A 67 15.63 -13.83 15.31
C LEU A 67 15.18 -14.78 16.44
N LEU A 68 14.17 -15.62 16.20
CA LEU A 68 13.64 -16.59 17.17
C LEU A 68 14.46 -17.88 17.28
N LYS A 69 15.38 -18.15 16.35
CA LYS A 69 16.31 -19.29 16.40
C LYS A 69 17.54 -19.05 17.30
N LYS A 70 17.62 -17.90 17.96
CA LYS A 70 18.59 -17.60 19.03
C LYS A 70 17.94 -17.72 20.41
#